data_AF-A0A6G1H5A1-F1
#
_entry.id   AF-A0A6G1H5A1-F1
#
_cell.length_a   1.000
_cell.length_b   1.000
_cell.length_c   1.000
_cell.angle_alpha   90.00
_cell.angle_beta   90.00
_cell.angle_gamma   90.00
#
_symmetry.space_group_name_H-M   'P 1'
#
loop_
_entity.id
_entity.type
_entity.pdbx_description
1 polymer ?
#
loop_
_entity_poly.entity_id
_entity_poly.type
_entity_poly.pdbx_seq_one_letter_code
_entity_poly.pdbx_strand_id
1 'polypeptide(L)'
;MEQTLQNIRDYVETTREDAMDIDNPPHVDMEERLNETLKYLHERVRNQQAELEKLRSESSSNALQTPSSNPRERLKQLKTIKTAYNQLTPSKPDLPTPSSLLPVLLATRTIQETIMTSKSTIPTTHSTLSKTLSLLAREESDLADTTAISTALTARLTRLRVASSTQSLQSPTDLAREALRGKQSLHRHLERETTALRNAFIAFVDAHLAPLLAAEELGGPVVGELADVDDDVLSAGFSAQGRPAKQRRAGGDAEAKAEEKRQRRIDEIWGPAATAGEGEQMSEKEAAAAELHGLVEDLFNALLGGLGSGGGSYVMLERDSAAARFLVRSRIAVFHPKDAMKLRLVDFGRTVDE
;
A
#
# COMPACT_ATOMS: atom_id res chain seq x y z
N MET A 1 -7.85 27.18 20.77
CA MET A 1 -8.86 26.13 20.53
C MET A 1 -9.28 25.41 21.80
N GLU A 2 -8.40 25.19 22.76
CA GLU A 2 -8.75 24.49 24.01
C GLU A 2 -9.66 25.32 24.93
N GLN A 3 -9.36 26.62 25.10
CA GLN A 3 -10.23 27.55 25.83
C GLN A 3 -11.63 27.71 25.22
N THR A 4 -11.74 27.69 23.89
CA THR A 4 -13.04 27.79 23.22
C THR A 4 -13.89 26.54 23.44
N LEU A 5 -13.26 25.35 23.53
CA LEU A 5 -13.96 24.11 23.85
C LEU A 5 -14.40 24.06 25.32
N GLN A 6 -13.58 24.63 26.22
CA GLN A 6 -13.93 24.75 27.65
C GLN A 6 -15.16 25.65 27.84
N ASN A 7 -15.16 26.84 27.23
CA ASN A 7 -16.29 27.77 27.32
C ASN A 7 -17.59 27.20 26.74
N ILE A 8 -17.50 26.36 25.70
CA ILE A 8 -18.67 25.68 25.12
C ILE A 8 -19.20 24.63 26.09
N ARG A 9 -18.34 23.89 26.80
CA ARG A 9 -18.77 22.92 27.82
C ARG A 9 -19.45 23.61 29.00
N ASP A 10 -18.84 24.66 29.51
CA ASP A 10 -19.37 25.42 30.64
C ASP A 10 -20.74 26.03 30.28
N TYR A 11 -20.89 26.56 29.05
CA TYR A 11 -22.17 27.09 28.57
C TYR A 11 -23.25 26.00 28.43
N VAL A 12 -22.88 24.79 28.00
CA VAL A 12 -23.80 23.65 27.91
C VAL A 12 -24.21 23.16 29.30
N GLU A 13 -23.33 23.21 30.29
CA GLU A 13 -23.66 22.85 31.67
C GLU A 13 -24.58 23.91 32.31
N THR A 14 -24.29 25.20 32.16
CA THR A 14 -25.16 26.26 32.71
C THR A 14 -26.54 26.28 32.06
N THR A 15 -26.62 26.07 30.73
CA THR A 15 -27.92 26.00 30.05
C THR A 15 -28.70 24.73 30.39
N ARG A 16 -28.04 23.65 30.82
CA ARG A 16 -28.70 22.41 31.25
C ARG A 16 -29.28 22.54 32.66
N GLU A 17 -28.66 23.34 33.52
CA GLU A 17 -29.19 23.68 34.85
C GLU A 17 -30.38 24.65 34.75
N ASP A 18 -30.34 25.62 33.82
CA ASP A 18 -31.43 26.58 33.60
C ASP A 18 -32.62 26.02 32.78
N ALA A 19 -32.45 24.89 32.08
CA ALA A 19 -33.48 24.35 31.17
C ALA A 19 -34.53 23.42 31.81
N MET A 20 -34.55 23.23 33.14
CA MET A 20 -35.46 22.25 33.76
C MET A 20 -36.53 22.80 34.72
N ASP A 21 -36.70 24.12 34.82
CA ASP A 21 -37.92 24.73 35.43
C ASP A 21 -38.86 25.27 34.33
N ILE A 22 -39.19 24.42 33.35
CA ILE A 22 -40.40 24.65 32.55
C ILE A 22 -41.54 24.13 33.41
N ASP A 23 -42.22 25.04 34.11
CA ASP A 23 -43.48 24.79 34.81
C ASP A 23 -44.36 23.87 33.95
N ASN A 24 -44.48 22.61 34.36
CA ASN A 24 -45.41 21.67 33.75
C ASN A 24 -46.81 22.15 34.16
N PRO A 25 -47.62 22.74 33.26
CA PRO A 25 -49.00 23.00 33.59
C PRO A 25 -49.69 21.67 33.91
N PRO A 26 -50.79 21.66 34.68
CA PRO A 26 -51.48 20.43 35.06
C PRO A 26 -51.86 19.64 33.79
N HIS A 27 -51.17 18.53 33.55
CA HIS A 27 -51.32 17.68 32.35
C HIS A 27 -52.78 17.25 32.11
N VAL A 28 -53.56 17.12 33.19
CA VAL A 28 -54.98 16.75 33.17
C VAL A 28 -55.84 17.76 32.40
N ASP A 29 -55.61 19.07 32.58
CA ASP A 29 -56.36 20.12 31.88
C ASP A 29 -56.03 20.16 30.38
N MET A 30 -54.81 19.77 30.00
CA MET A 30 -54.40 19.70 28.59
C MET A 30 -54.99 18.49 27.88
N GLU A 31 -55.04 17.34 28.53
CA GLU A 31 -55.63 16.11 27.97
C GLU A 31 -57.15 16.28 27.75
N GLU A 32 -57.86 16.91 28.67
CA GLU A 32 -59.29 17.19 28.52
C GLU A 32 -59.56 18.15 27.36
N ARG A 33 -58.82 19.27 27.29
CA ARG A 33 -58.92 20.22 26.16
C ARG A 33 -58.52 19.59 24.82
N LEU A 34 -57.55 18.68 24.82
CA LEU A 34 -57.19 17.93 23.63
C LEU A 34 -58.36 17.04 23.18
N ASN A 35 -58.97 16.30 24.11
CA ASN A 35 -60.11 15.45 23.81
C ASN A 35 -61.32 16.26 23.29
N GLU A 36 -61.57 17.44 23.85
CA GLU A 36 -62.62 18.36 23.37
C GLU A 36 -62.34 18.86 21.95
N THR A 37 -61.11 19.33 21.69
CA THR A 37 -60.72 19.81 20.36
C THR A 37 -60.77 18.69 19.32
N LEU A 38 -60.35 17.47 19.68
CA LEU A 38 -60.44 16.29 18.82
C LEU A 38 -61.89 15.94 18.48
N LYS A 39 -62.78 15.89 19.47
CA LYS A 39 -64.22 15.63 19.23
C LYS A 39 -64.82 16.69 18.32
N TYR A 40 -64.57 17.97 18.60
CA TYR A 40 -65.03 19.09 17.78
C TYR A 40 -64.54 19.01 16.33
N LEU A 41 -63.25 18.72 16.12
CA LEU A 41 -62.68 18.57 14.78
C LEU A 41 -63.27 17.37 14.05
N HIS A 42 -63.43 16.23 14.74
CA HIS A 42 -63.98 15.02 14.14
C HIS A 42 -65.44 15.19 13.72
N GLU A 43 -66.24 15.82 14.58
CA GLU A 43 -67.64 16.16 14.28
C GLU A 43 -67.72 17.14 13.10
N ARG A 44 -66.84 18.15 13.07
CA ARG A 44 -66.78 19.10 11.96
C ARG A 44 -66.40 18.45 10.64
N VAL A 45 -65.37 17.60 10.63
CA VAL A 45 -64.98 16.85 9.44
C VAL A 45 -66.13 15.97 8.96
N ARG A 46 -66.81 15.29 9.89
CA ARG A 46 -67.98 14.46 9.57
C ARG A 46 -69.14 15.29 8.99
N ASN A 47 -69.42 16.46 9.54
CA ASN A 47 -70.47 17.36 9.05
C ASN A 47 -70.12 17.90 7.65
N GLN A 48 -68.88 18.35 7.44
CA GLN A 48 -68.41 18.82 6.13
C GLN A 48 -68.39 17.68 5.09
N GLN A 49 -68.02 16.46 5.49
CA GLN A 49 -68.11 15.29 4.61
C GLN A 49 -69.55 14.96 4.25
N ALA A 50 -70.47 15.00 5.21
CA ALA A 50 -71.90 14.78 4.98
C ALA A 50 -72.52 15.87 4.10
N GLU A 51 -72.14 17.13 4.27
CA GLU A 51 -72.54 18.23 3.39
C GLU A 51 -71.96 18.07 1.98
N LEU A 52 -70.69 17.68 1.85
CA LEU A 52 -70.09 17.37 0.56
C LEU A 52 -70.80 16.18 -0.12
N GLU A 53 -71.21 15.17 0.64
CA GLU A 53 -71.93 14.00 0.11
C GLU A 53 -73.36 14.38 -0.33
N LYS A 54 -74.06 15.20 0.45
CA LYS A 54 -75.35 15.80 0.03
C LYS A 54 -75.19 16.60 -1.26
N LEU A 55 -74.22 17.51 -1.32
CA LEU A 55 -73.95 18.30 -2.52
C LEU A 55 -73.58 17.44 -3.72
N ARG A 56 -72.84 16.34 -3.52
CA ARG A 56 -72.54 15.36 -4.59
C ARG A 56 -73.78 14.59 -5.04
N SER A 57 -74.71 14.30 -4.13
CA SER A 57 -75.96 13.60 -4.46
C SER A 57 -76.98 14.51 -5.15
N GLU A 58 -77.02 15.80 -4.79
CA GLU A 58 -77.91 16.82 -5.37
C GLU A 58 -77.37 17.36 -6.69
N SER A 59 -76.04 17.46 -6.81
CA SER A 59 -75.36 17.89 -8.04
C SER A 59 -75.16 16.69 -8.97
N SER A 60 -76.13 16.45 -9.84
CA SER A 60 -76.01 15.49 -10.96
C SER A 60 -74.96 15.89 -12.01
N SER A 61 -74.37 17.08 -11.89
CA SER A 61 -73.18 17.46 -12.62
C SER A 61 -71.96 16.88 -11.92
N ASN A 62 -71.44 15.79 -12.49
CA ASN A 62 -70.11 15.27 -12.17
C ASN A 62 -69.14 16.46 -12.03
N ALA A 63 -68.72 16.79 -10.81
CA ALA A 63 -67.54 17.61 -10.62
C ALA A 63 -66.43 16.88 -11.39
N LEU A 64 -65.98 17.47 -12.50
CA LEU A 64 -65.12 16.81 -13.48
C LEU A 64 -63.75 16.55 -12.84
N GLN A 65 -63.65 15.47 -12.07
CA GLN A 65 -62.43 15.05 -11.38
C GLN A 65 -61.33 14.68 -12.40
N THR A 66 -61.73 14.32 -13.62
CA THR A 66 -60.84 14.02 -14.74
C THR A 66 -60.89 15.13 -15.80
N PRO A 67 -59.74 15.72 -16.19
CA PRO A 67 -59.67 16.67 -17.29
C PRO A 67 -60.23 16.04 -18.58
N SER A 68 -61.09 16.76 -19.31
CA SER A 68 -61.63 16.22 -20.56
C SER A 68 -60.58 16.20 -21.67
N SER A 69 -60.67 15.21 -22.57
CA SER A 69 -59.76 15.08 -23.73
C SER A 69 -59.98 16.17 -24.79
N ASN A 70 -61.16 16.80 -24.82
CA ASN A 70 -61.50 17.85 -25.77
C ASN A 70 -60.96 19.22 -25.32
N PRO A 71 -60.20 19.94 -26.16
CA PRO A 71 -59.54 21.19 -25.75
C PRO A 71 -60.53 22.31 -25.41
N ARG A 72 -61.70 22.35 -26.08
CA ARG A 72 -62.75 23.37 -25.84
C ARG A 72 -63.47 23.14 -24.51
N GLU A 73 -63.72 21.90 -24.15
CA GLU A 73 -64.35 21.53 -22.87
C GLU A 73 -63.38 21.72 -21.70
N ARG A 74 -62.11 21.36 -21.90
CA ARG A 74 -61.03 21.63 -20.93
C ARG A 74 -60.85 23.12 -20.63
N LEU A 75 -60.95 23.98 -21.64
CA LEU A 75 -60.90 25.43 -21.45
C LEU A 75 -62.10 25.94 -20.63
N LYS A 76 -63.30 25.39 -20.85
CA LYS A 76 -64.48 25.72 -20.04
C LYS A 76 -64.29 25.27 -18.58
N GLN A 77 -63.78 24.06 -18.35
CA GLN A 77 -63.43 23.56 -17.01
C GLN A 77 -62.39 24.43 -16.29
N LEU A 78 -61.33 24.84 -16.98
CA LEU A 78 -60.32 25.71 -16.39
C LEU A 78 -60.88 27.10 -16.04
N LYS A 79 -61.79 27.63 -16.86
CA LYS A 79 -62.48 28.89 -16.56
C LYS A 79 -63.37 28.76 -15.34
N THR A 80 -64.14 27.67 -15.21
CA THR A 80 -65.00 27.45 -14.04
C THR A 80 -64.19 27.24 -12.76
N ILE A 81 -63.09 26.49 -12.83
CA ILE A 81 -62.15 26.32 -11.70
C ILE A 81 -61.52 27.66 -11.33
N LYS A 82 -61.05 28.45 -12.31
CA LYS A 82 -60.48 29.78 -12.07
C LYS A 82 -61.48 30.72 -11.41
N THR A 83 -62.74 30.73 -11.86
CA THR A 83 -63.78 31.56 -11.23
C THR A 83 -64.09 31.09 -9.81
N ALA A 84 -64.13 29.78 -9.57
CA ALA A 84 -64.34 29.23 -8.23
C ALA A 84 -63.19 29.58 -7.29
N TYR A 85 -61.93 29.45 -7.72
CA TYR A 85 -60.77 29.88 -6.92
C TYR A 85 -60.78 31.38 -6.64
N ASN A 86 -61.12 32.22 -7.62
CA ASN A 86 -61.23 33.66 -7.43
C ASN A 86 -62.37 34.05 -6.47
N GLN A 87 -63.41 33.22 -6.34
CA GLN A 87 -64.49 33.40 -5.36
C GLN A 87 -64.12 32.87 -3.97
N LEU A 88 -63.26 31.84 -3.90
CA LEU A 88 -62.82 31.23 -2.65
C LEU A 88 -61.68 32.01 -1.98
N THR A 89 -60.76 32.61 -2.74
CA THR A 89 -59.62 33.36 -2.20
C THR A 89 -59.96 34.51 -1.23
N PRO A 90 -61.03 35.31 -1.41
CA PRO A 90 -61.41 36.33 -0.42
C PRO A 90 -62.20 35.76 0.77
N SER A 91 -62.66 34.51 0.72
CA SER A 91 -63.40 33.91 1.84
C SER A 91 -62.47 33.62 3.01
N LYS A 92 -62.87 34.03 4.22
CA LYS A 92 -62.07 33.79 5.42
C LYS A 92 -62.09 32.28 5.72
N PRO A 93 -60.94 31.61 5.82
CA PRO A 93 -60.91 30.22 6.20
C PRO A 93 -61.41 30.07 7.63
N ASP A 94 -62.09 28.95 7.86
CA ASP A 94 -62.56 28.55 9.15
C ASP A 94 -61.37 28.14 10.03
N LEU A 95 -60.93 29.09 10.86
CA LEU A 95 -59.86 28.85 11.83
C LEU A 95 -60.45 28.24 13.12
N PRO A 96 -59.69 27.37 13.80
CA PRO A 96 -60.11 26.85 15.09
C PRO A 96 -60.17 27.99 16.13
N THR A 97 -60.93 27.79 17.20
CA THR A 97 -61.07 28.79 18.28
C THR A 97 -59.71 29.07 18.93
N PRO A 98 -59.49 30.28 19.49
CA PRO A 98 -58.24 30.62 20.18
C PRO A 98 -57.98 29.76 21.43
N SER A 99 -59.01 29.10 21.96
CA SER A 99 -58.89 28.10 23.04
C SER A 99 -58.38 26.74 22.56
N SER A 100 -58.24 26.52 21.25
CA SER A 100 -57.80 25.25 20.70
C SER A 100 -56.31 25.03 20.90
N LEU A 101 -55.93 23.79 21.24
CA LEU A 101 -54.53 23.38 21.40
C LEU A 101 -53.83 23.08 20.06
N LEU A 102 -54.54 23.15 18.93
CA LEU A 102 -54.02 22.78 17.61
C LEU A 102 -52.81 23.62 17.18
N PRO A 103 -52.81 24.97 17.32
CA PRO A 103 -51.63 25.78 16.99
C PRO A 103 -50.41 25.38 17.83
N VAL A 104 -50.61 25.07 19.11
CA VAL A 104 -49.54 24.64 20.02
C VAL A 104 -49.00 23.28 19.59
N LEU A 105 -49.85 22.30 19.31
CA LEU A 105 -49.44 20.96 18.85
C LEU A 105 -48.75 20.98 17.48
N LEU A 106 -49.20 21.87 16.59
CA LEU A 106 -48.58 22.03 15.30
C LEU A 106 -47.20 22.67 15.46
N ALA A 107 -47.07 23.69 16.31
CA ALA A 107 -45.80 24.29 16.65
C ALA A 107 -44.85 23.26 17.31
N THR A 108 -45.31 22.46 18.26
CA THR A 108 -44.46 21.45 18.91
C THR A 108 -44.02 20.38 17.92
N ARG A 109 -44.92 19.92 17.04
CA ARG A 109 -44.58 18.96 15.98
C ARG A 109 -43.57 19.53 15.00
N THR A 110 -43.74 20.77 14.53
CA THR A 110 -42.80 21.38 13.59
C THR A 110 -41.45 21.64 14.25
N ILE A 111 -41.44 22.07 15.52
CA ILE A 111 -40.21 22.17 16.32
C ILE A 111 -39.52 20.80 16.44
N GLN A 112 -40.27 19.74 16.75
CA GLN A 112 -39.70 18.40 16.85
C GLN A 112 -39.17 17.89 15.51
N GLU A 113 -39.90 18.11 14.41
CA GLU A 113 -39.47 17.73 13.07
C GLU A 113 -38.23 18.53 12.63
N THR A 114 -38.19 19.84 12.88
CA THR A 114 -37.01 20.68 12.60
C THR A 114 -35.81 20.27 13.44
N ILE A 115 -35.99 19.90 14.71
CA ILE A 115 -34.92 19.35 15.55
C ILE A 115 -34.41 18.02 15.00
N MET A 116 -35.31 17.10 14.65
CA MET A 116 -34.93 15.78 14.13
C MET A 116 -34.21 15.90 12.78
N THR A 117 -34.73 16.72 11.87
CA THR A 117 -34.10 16.97 10.56
C THR A 117 -32.75 17.64 10.76
N SER A 118 -32.63 18.67 11.59
CA SER A 118 -31.34 19.32 11.91
C SER A 118 -30.33 18.34 12.51
N LYS A 119 -30.76 17.48 13.44
CA LYS A 119 -29.91 16.44 14.03
C LYS A 119 -29.42 15.44 13.00
N SER A 120 -30.24 15.13 11.99
CA SER A 120 -29.86 14.24 10.89
C SER A 120 -28.95 14.89 9.84
N THR A 121 -29.02 16.22 9.65
CA THR A 121 -28.21 16.95 8.66
C THR A 121 -26.85 17.40 9.18
N ILE A 122 -26.69 17.58 10.50
CA ILE A 122 -25.38 17.87 11.12
C ILE A 122 -24.30 16.82 10.75
N PRO A 123 -24.51 15.49 10.90
CA PRO A 123 -23.47 14.52 10.58
C PRO A 123 -23.17 14.46 9.08
N THR A 124 -24.18 14.65 8.21
CA THR A 124 -23.97 14.65 6.77
C THR A 124 -23.15 15.87 6.34
N THR A 125 -23.48 17.06 6.84
CA THR A 125 -22.70 18.28 6.58
C THR A 125 -21.29 18.21 7.15
N HIS A 126 -21.11 17.64 8.35
CA HIS A 126 -19.78 17.38 8.93
C HIS A 126 -18.95 16.44 8.04
N SER A 127 -19.56 15.36 7.55
CA SER A 127 -18.87 14.41 6.67
C SER A 127 -18.46 15.06 5.34
N THR A 128 -19.30 15.94 4.77
CA THR A 128 -18.96 16.68 3.55
C THR A 128 -17.87 17.70 3.81
N LEU A 129 -17.90 18.39 4.96
CA LEU A 129 -16.89 19.37 5.34
C LEU A 129 -15.52 18.69 5.51
N SER A 130 -15.48 17.57 6.25
CA SER A 130 -14.26 16.78 6.42
C SER A 130 -13.67 16.31 5.08
N LYS A 131 -14.53 15.82 4.16
CA LYS A 131 -14.10 15.48 2.80
C LYS A 131 -13.54 16.68 2.05
N THR A 132 -14.22 17.83 2.07
CA THR A 132 -13.74 19.04 1.40
C THR A 132 -12.41 19.54 1.96
N LEU A 133 -12.19 19.46 3.28
CA LEU A 133 -10.91 19.81 3.89
C LEU A 133 -9.79 18.85 3.46
N SER A 134 -10.08 17.54 3.41
CA SER A 134 -9.09 16.57 2.93
C SER A 134 -8.72 16.76 1.46
N LEU A 135 -9.69 17.15 0.62
CA LEU A 135 -9.45 17.49 -0.77
C LEU A 135 -8.63 18.77 -0.88
N LEU A 136 -8.96 19.81 -0.10
CA LEU A 136 -8.21 21.06 -0.09
C LEU A 136 -6.74 20.83 0.30
N ALA A 137 -6.48 20.06 1.36
CA ALA A 137 -5.12 19.75 1.79
C ALA A 137 -4.32 18.99 0.71
N ARG A 138 -4.99 18.11 -0.05
CA ARG A 138 -4.39 17.41 -1.18
C ARG A 138 -4.06 18.37 -2.32
N GLU A 139 -5.01 19.21 -2.72
CA GLU A 139 -4.80 20.20 -3.79
C GLU A 139 -3.70 21.21 -3.43
N GLU A 140 -3.57 21.60 -2.15
CA GLU A 140 -2.46 22.43 -1.68
C GLU A 140 -1.10 21.73 -1.82
N SER A 141 -1.02 20.43 -1.49
CA SER A 141 0.19 19.62 -1.70
C SER A 141 0.53 19.49 -3.19
N ASP A 142 -0.48 19.20 -4.03
CA ASP A 142 -0.30 19.06 -5.47
C ASP A 142 0.14 20.40 -6.09
N LEU A 143 -0.36 21.53 -5.58
CA LEU A 143 0.10 22.86 -5.97
C LEU A 143 1.55 23.10 -5.54
N ALA A 144 1.93 22.72 -4.32
CA ALA A 144 3.32 22.83 -3.87
C ALA A 144 4.28 22.02 -4.77
N ASP A 145 3.92 20.78 -5.09
CA ASP A 145 4.73 19.92 -5.95
C ASP A 145 4.86 20.48 -7.38
N THR A 146 3.76 20.94 -7.96
CA THR A 146 3.78 21.54 -9.30
C THR A 146 4.62 22.82 -9.34
N THR A 147 4.60 23.63 -8.29
CA THR A 147 5.48 24.82 -8.18
C THR A 147 6.96 24.43 -8.03
N ALA A 148 7.26 23.39 -7.24
CA ALA A 148 8.62 22.86 -7.11
C ALA A 148 9.15 22.31 -8.44
N ILE A 149 8.32 21.56 -9.18
CA ILE A 149 8.68 21.05 -10.51
C ILE A 149 8.89 22.21 -11.49
N SER A 150 8.00 23.21 -11.51
CA SER A 150 8.10 24.37 -12.38
C SER A 150 9.38 25.18 -12.11
N THR A 151 9.71 25.41 -10.84
CA THR A 151 10.96 26.10 -10.45
C THR A 151 12.20 25.30 -10.83
N ALA A 152 12.20 23.97 -10.65
CA ALA A 152 13.30 23.11 -11.09
C ALA A 152 13.47 23.09 -12.62
N LEU A 153 12.37 23.03 -13.38
CA LEU A 153 12.41 23.05 -14.85
C LEU A 153 12.87 24.41 -15.38
N THR A 154 12.42 25.52 -14.79
CA THR A 154 12.89 26.86 -15.17
C THR A 154 14.37 27.04 -14.85
N ALA A 155 14.85 26.58 -13.69
CA ALA A 155 16.27 26.56 -13.35
C ALA A 155 17.10 25.69 -14.32
N ARG A 156 16.55 24.55 -14.76
CA ARG A 156 17.21 23.71 -15.78
C ARG A 156 17.24 24.41 -17.14
N LEU A 157 16.16 25.06 -17.55
CA LEU A 157 16.11 25.83 -18.81
C LEU A 157 17.11 26.99 -18.79
N THR A 158 17.24 27.73 -17.69
CA THR A 158 18.24 28.79 -17.57
C THR A 158 19.65 28.21 -17.64
N ARG A 159 19.94 27.12 -16.91
CA ARG A 159 21.23 26.42 -17.01
C ARG A 159 21.52 25.92 -18.42
N LEU A 160 20.55 25.34 -19.11
CA LEU A 160 20.71 24.87 -20.49
C LEU A 160 20.91 26.02 -21.49
N ARG A 161 20.23 27.16 -21.30
CA ARG A 161 20.46 28.35 -22.13
C ARG A 161 21.87 28.90 -21.93
N VAL A 162 22.35 28.97 -20.69
CA VAL A 162 23.73 29.36 -20.39
C VAL A 162 24.72 28.35 -20.96
N ALA A 163 24.49 27.05 -20.79
CA ALA A 163 25.33 26.01 -21.35
C ALA A 163 25.37 26.08 -22.88
N SER A 164 24.23 26.30 -23.54
CA SER A 164 24.13 26.44 -24.99
C SER A 164 24.84 27.70 -25.50
N SER A 165 24.74 28.83 -24.79
CA SER A 165 25.50 30.03 -25.17
C SER A 165 27.01 29.82 -24.98
N THR A 166 27.44 29.17 -23.90
CA THR A 166 28.86 28.81 -23.72
C THR A 166 29.32 27.78 -24.76
N GLN A 167 28.47 26.85 -25.14
CA GLN A 167 28.73 25.82 -26.15
C GLN A 167 28.82 26.42 -27.55
N SER A 168 28.05 27.47 -27.86
CA SER A 168 28.16 28.21 -29.12
C SER A 168 29.48 28.98 -29.26
N LEU A 169 30.17 29.26 -28.15
CA LEU A 169 31.48 29.91 -28.13
C LEU A 169 32.64 28.90 -28.20
N GLN A 170 32.38 27.60 -27.99
CA GLN A 170 33.38 26.55 -28.00
C GLN A 170 33.53 25.92 -29.40
N SER A 171 34.76 25.59 -29.78
CA SER A 171 35.03 24.87 -31.03
C SER A 171 34.42 23.46 -30.97
N PRO A 172 33.92 22.89 -32.08
CA PRO A 172 33.42 21.51 -32.12
C PRO A 172 34.45 20.48 -31.66
N THR A 173 35.75 20.77 -31.79
CA THR A 173 36.84 19.93 -31.28
C THR A 173 36.92 19.90 -29.76
N ASP A 174 36.58 21.02 -29.10
CA ASP A 174 36.60 21.12 -27.64
C ASP A 174 35.41 20.39 -27.03
N LEU A 175 34.25 20.44 -27.69
CA LEU A 175 33.06 19.67 -27.30
C LEU A 175 33.29 18.15 -27.40
N ALA A 176 33.91 17.69 -28.47
CA ALA A 176 34.28 16.29 -28.61
C ALA A 176 35.26 15.84 -27.50
N ARG A 177 36.22 16.71 -27.14
CA ARG A 177 37.17 16.44 -26.05
C ARG A 177 36.48 16.42 -24.68
N GLU A 178 35.51 17.28 -24.43
CA GLU A 178 34.71 17.28 -23.19
C GLU A 178 33.83 16.03 -23.08
N ALA A 179 33.15 15.63 -24.16
CA ALA A 179 32.37 14.39 -24.20
C ALA A 179 33.25 13.16 -23.94
N LEU A 180 34.45 13.11 -24.54
CA LEU A 180 35.43 12.06 -24.26
C LEU A 180 35.90 12.06 -22.80
N ARG A 181 36.17 13.24 -22.22
CA ARG A 181 36.52 13.35 -20.79
C ARG A 181 35.38 12.89 -19.88
N GLY A 182 34.13 13.21 -20.22
CA GLY A 182 32.95 12.76 -19.49
C GLY A 182 32.76 11.23 -19.56
N LYS A 183 32.96 10.63 -20.74
CA LYS A 183 32.96 9.17 -20.90
C LYS A 183 34.12 8.53 -20.12
N GLN A 184 35.30 9.12 -20.14
CA GLN A 184 36.46 8.63 -19.38
C GLN A 184 36.28 8.76 -17.87
N SER A 185 35.66 9.84 -17.38
CA SER A 185 35.39 9.99 -15.94
C SER A 185 34.34 8.99 -15.46
N LEU A 186 33.29 8.76 -16.26
CA LEU A 186 32.30 7.71 -15.99
C LEU A 186 32.95 6.33 -15.98
N HIS A 187 33.78 6.01 -16.97
CA HIS A 187 34.52 4.75 -17.03
C HIS A 187 35.36 4.53 -15.77
N ARG A 188 36.16 5.54 -15.38
CA ARG A 188 36.98 5.49 -14.16
C ARG A 188 36.14 5.35 -12.90
N HIS A 189 34.95 5.94 -12.86
CA HIS A 189 34.05 5.80 -11.72
C HIS A 189 33.50 4.38 -11.62
N LEU A 190 33.01 3.83 -12.73
CA LEU A 190 32.53 2.45 -12.79
C LEU A 190 33.64 1.46 -12.48
N GLU A 191 34.86 1.64 -12.98
CA GLU A 191 36.02 0.81 -12.61
C GLU A 191 36.33 0.85 -11.11
N ARG A 192 36.20 2.02 -10.47
CA ARG A 192 36.39 2.12 -9.02
C ARG A 192 35.29 1.40 -8.25
N GLU A 193 34.05 1.53 -8.68
CA GLU A 193 32.93 0.85 -8.03
C GLU A 193 33.00 -0.67 -8.24
N THR A 194 33.35 -1.15 -9.43
CA THR A 194 33.50 -2.57 -9.71
C THR A 194 34.67 -3.18 -8.92
N THR A 195 35.80 -2.49 -8.83
CA THR A 195 36.93 -2.95 -8.00
C THR A 195 36.60 -2.93 -6.51
N ALA A 196 35.92 -1.90 -6.02
CA ALA A 196 35.45 -1.85 -4.64
C ALA A 196 34.47 -2.99 -4.32
N LEU A 197 33.50 -3.23 -5.21
CA LEU A 197 32.53 -4.31 -5.07
C LEU A 197 33.20 -5.69 -5.11
N ARG A 198 34.15 -5.90 -6.03
CA ARG A 198 34.94 -7.14 -6.11
C ARG A 198 35.69 -7.39 -4.81
N ASN A 199 36.36 -6.37 -4.27
CA ASN A 199 37.10 -6.51 -3.01
C ASN A 199 36.18 -6.80 -1.82
N ALA A 200 35.01 -6.15 -1.76
CA ALA A 200 34.00 -6.40 -0.73
C ALA A 200 33.43 -7.83 -0.84
N PHE A 201 33.21 -8.32 -2.06
CA PHE A 201 32.79 -9.70 -2.31
C PHE A 201 33.86 -10.70 -1.87
N ILE A 202 35.12 -10.49 -2.23
CA ILE A 202 36.23 -11.36 -1.80
C ILE A 202 36.31 -11.41 -0.28
N ALA A 203 36.31 -10.25 0.38
CA ALA A 203 36.33 -10.17 1.83
C ALA A 203 35.13 -10.87 2.49
N PHE A 204 33.93 -10.75 1.92
CA PHE A 204 32.73 -11.42 2.43
C PHE A 204 32.84 -12.95 2.30
N VAL A 205 33.32 -13.44 1.16
CA VAL A 205 33.51 -14.87 0.94
C VAL A 205 34.53 -15.42 1.95
N ASP A 206 35.69 -14.80 2.06
CA ASP A 206 36.78 -15.31 2.90
C ASP A 206 36.41 -15.25 4.40
N ALA A 207 35.68 -14.21 4.82
CA ALA A 207 35.30 -14.04 6.22
C ALA A 207 34.11 -14.90 6.63
N HIS A 208 33.07 -15.00 5.80
CA HIS A 208 31.76 -15.55 6.22
C HIS A 208 31.35 -16.80 5.44
N LEU A 209 31.58 -16.84 4.13
CA LEU A 209 31.02 -17.89 3.29
C LEU A 209 31.93 -19.12 3.22
N ALA A 210 33.25 -18.92 3.25
CA ALA A 210 34.25 -19.96 3.16
C ALA A 210 34.20 -20.98 4.31
N PRO A 211 34.06 -20.58 5.60
CA PRO A 211 33.89 -21.54 6.70
C PRO A 211 32.60 -22.36 6.57
N LEU A 212 31.52 -21.72 6.11
CA LEU A 212 30.22 -22.37 5.95
C LEU A 212 30.23 -23.37 4.78
N LEU A 213 30.86 -23.01 3.66
CA LEU A 213 31.01 -23.90 2.51
C LEU A 213 31.91 -25.10 2.83
N ALA A 214 33.02 -24.86 3.55
CA ALA A 214 33.87 -25.94 4.04
C ALA A 214 33.10 -26.91 4.95
N ALA A 215 32.25 -26.39 5.84
CA ALA A 215 31.40 -27.22 6.69
C ALA A 215 30.43 -28.10 5.87
N GLU A 216 29.80 -27.55 4.83
CA GLU A 216 28.88 -28.31 3.96
C GLU A 216 29.62 -29.43 3.19
N GLU A 217 30.81 -29.15 2.65
CA GLU A 217 31.65 -30.15 1.96
C GLU A 217 32.06 -31.31 2.88
N LEU A 218 32.28 -31.01 4.17
CA LEU A 218 32.59 -32.00 5.20
C LEU A 218 31.35 -32.80 5.66
N GLY A 219 30.17 -32.55 5.07
CA GLY A 219 28.90 -33.20 5.43
C GLY A 219 28.22 -32.57 6.65
N GLY A 220 28.58 -31.33 6.97
CA GLY A 220 27.96 -30.49 7.98
C GLY A 220 26.63 -29.88 7.53
N PRO A 221 26.08 -28.95 8.33
CA PRO A 221 24.83 -28.27 8.01
C PRO A 221 24.95 -27.44 6.73
N VAL A 222 23.83 -27.25 6.04
CA VAL A 222 23.84 -26.55 4.76
C VAL A 222 24.08 -25.06 4.97
N VAL A 223 24.78 -24.39 4.05
CA VAL A 223 25.06 -22.95 4.14
C VAL A 223 23.75 -22.16 4.32
N GLY A 224 23.66 -21.44 5.46
CA GLY A 224 22.50 -20.65 5.88
C GLY A 224 21.70 -21.22 7.07
N GLU A 225 21.97 -22.46 7.51
CA GLU A 225 21.30 -23.07 8.67
C GLU A 225 22.01 -22.80 10.02
N LEU A 226 23.34 -22.64 10.01
CA LEU A 226 24.13 -22.19 11.16
C LEU A 226 24.64 -20.76 10.94
N ALA A 227 24.68 -19.97 12.02
CA ALA A 227 25.09 -18.57 11.98
C ALA A 227 26.61 -18.41 11.85
N ASP A 228 27.40 -19.17 12.59
CA ASP A 228 28.86 -19.10 12.60
C ASP A 228 29.47 -20.51 12.81
N VAL A 229 30.57 -20.80 12.11
CA VAL A 229 31.35 -22.04 12.24
C VAL A 229 32.81 -21.66 12.45
N ASP A 230 33.37 -22.03 13.60
CA ASP A 230 34.77 -21.78 13.96
C ASP A 230 35.70 -22.89 13.43
N ASP A 231 36.98 -22.57 13.24
CA ASP A 231 38.00 -23.50 12.71
C ASP A 231 38.18 -24.76 13.58
N ASP A 232 37.93 -24.65 14.89
CA ASP A 232 37.93 -25.78 15.84
C ASP A 232 36.79 -26.79 15.55
N VAL A 233 35.67 -26.33 15.00
CA VAL A 233 34.51 -27.17 14.65
C VAL A 233 34.72 -27.86 13.31
N LEU A 234 35.38 -27.20 12.36
CA LEU A 234 35.77 -27.77 11.07
C LEU A 234 36.75 -28.94 11.26
N SER A 235 37.78 -28.74 12.09
CA SER A 235 38.78 -29.78 12.39
C SER A 235 38.21 -30.99 13.15
N ALA A 236 37.16 -30.80 13.95
CA ALA A 236 36.47 -31.89 14.65
C ALA A 236 35.61 -32.77 13.73
N GLY A 237 35.23 -32.26 12.56
CA GLY A 237 34.40 -32.95 11.56
C GLY A 237 32.92 -33.09 11.96
N PHE A 238 32.07 -33.34 10.96
CA PHE A 238 30.63 -33.52 11.15
C PHE A 238 30.22 -34.99 11.02
N SER A 239 29.23 -35.41 11.81
CA SER A 239 28.59 -36.72 11.63
C SER A 239 27.66 -36.70 10.40
N ALA A 240 27.33 -37.87 9.85
CA ALA A 240 26.42 -38.02 8.69
C ALA A 240 24.99 -37.44 8.90
N GLN A 241 24.68 -36.92 10.09
CA GLN A 241 23.44 -36.22 10.45
C GLN A 241 23.64 -34.70 10.62
N GLY A 242 24.76 -34.13 10.15
CA GLY A 242 25.05 -32.69 10.19
C GLY A 242 25.35 -32.12 11.58
N ARG A 243 25.47 -32.96 12.61
CA ARG A 243 25.82 -32.52 13.98
C ARG A 243 27.33 -32.47 14.16
N PRO A 244 27.88 -31.42 14.81
CA PRO A 244 29.31 -31.32 15.10
C PRO A 244 29.72 -32.52 15.96
N ALA A 245 30.76 -33.24 15.54
CA ALA A 245 31.23 -34.39 16.30
C ALA A 245 31.74 -33.92 17.67
N LYS A 246 31.22 -34.50 18.76
CA LYS A 246 31.75 -34.21 20.10
C LYS A 246 33.20 -34.66 20.16
N GLN A 247 34.09 -33.67 20.27
CA GLN A 247 35.49 -33.86 20.65
C GLN A 247 35.51 -34.64 21.98
N ARG A 248 35.82 -35.94 21.90
CA ARG A 248 36.03 -36.74 23.10
C ARG A 248 37.30 -36.22 23.75
N ARG A 249 37.16 -35.48 24.86
CA ARG A 249 38.28 -35.23 25.78
C ARG A 249 38.76 -36.58 26.30
N ALA A 250 39.84 -37.09 25.73
CA ALA A 250 40.64 -38.18 26.27
C ALA A 250 42.09 -37.87 25.93
N GLY A 251 42.92 -37.71 26.96
CA GLY A 251 44.30 -37.27 26.82
C GLY A 251 45.20 -38.25 26.05
N GLY A 252 46.33 -37.70 25.63
CA GLY A 252 47.61 -38.40 25.45
C GLY A 252 47.76 -39.25 24.20
N ASP A 253 46.91 -40.24 23.99
CA ASP A 253 47.30 -41.41 23.19
C ASP A 253 46.27 -41.83 22.12
N ALA A 254 45.36 -40.92 21.74
CA ALA A 254 44.25 -41.20 20.82
C ALA A 254 44.39 -40.59 19.41
N GLU A 255 45.45 -39.86 19.10
CA GLU A 255 45.70 -39.35 17.74
C GLU A 255 46.09 -40.47 16.77
N ALA A 256 46.89 -41.44 17.22
CA ALA A 256 47.37 -42.55 16.37
C ALA A 256 46.30 -43.60 16.00
N LYS A 257 45.12 -43.59 16.65
CA LYS A 257 44.03 -44.57 16.40
C LYS A 257 42.80 -43.96 15.70
N ALA A 258 42.75 -42.64 15.53
CA ALA A 258 41.68 -41.98 14.79
C ALA A 258 41.88 -42.09 13.26
N GLU A 259 43.13 -42.18 12.79
CA GLU A 259 43.46 -42.43 11.38
C GLU A 259 43.04 -43.82 10.91
N GLU A 260 43.13 -44.84 11.77
CA GLU A 260 42.86 -46.23 11.39
C GLU A 260 41.36 -46.56 11.22
N LYS A 261 40.47 -45.67 11.69
CA LYS A 261 39.01 -45.78 11.55
C LYS A 261 38.40 -44.77 10.56
N ARG A 262 39.21 -43.96 9.88
CA ARG A 262 38.75 -43.28 8.66
C ARG A 262 38.52 -44.37 7.62
N GLN A 263 37.25 -44.70 7.37
CA GLN A 263 36.88 -45.47 6.20
C GLN A 263 37.48 -44.74 5.00
N ARG A 264 38.49 -45.35 4.38
CA ARG A 264 39.09 -44.90 3.13
C ARG A 264 37.94 -44.67 2.15
N ARG A 265 37.68 -43.41 1.81
CA ARG A 265 36.66 -43.05 0.82
C ARG A 265 37.14 -43.58 -0.52
N ILE A 266 36.19 -44.03 -1.33
CA ILE A 266 36.37 -44.85 -2.54
C ILE A 266 37.18 -44.12 -3.63
N ASP A 267 37.45 -42.83 -3.44
CA ASP A 267 38.25 -41.97 -4.34
C ASP A 267 39.76 -42.28 -4.35
N GLU A 268 40.32 -42.84 -3.26
CA GLU A 268 41.73 -43.25 -3.24
C GLU A 268 42.05 -44.45 -4.15
N ILE A 269 41.03 -45.13 -4.69
CA ILE A 269 41.18 -46.34 -5.53
C ILE A 269 41.30 -46.02 -7.03
N TRP A 270 41.02 -44.78 -7.49
CA TRP A 270 41.03 -44.44 -8.93
C TRP A 270 42.13 -43.46 -9.45
N GLY A 271 43.05 -42.99 -8.58
CA GLY A 271 44.43 -42.52 -8.91
C GLY A 271 44.62 -41.19 -9.68
N PRO A 272 45.88 -40.74 -9.96
CA PRO A 272 47.16 -41.03 -9.32
C PRO A 272 47.94 -39.77 -8.85
N ALA A 273 48.97 -40.02 -8.04
CA ALA A 273 49.93 -39.05 -7.51
C ALA A 273 50.74 -38.28 -8.56
N ALA A 274 50.70 -36.95 -8.47
CA ALA A 274 51.77 -36.00 -8.80
C ALA A 274 51.35 -34.69 -8.11
N THR A 275 51.99 -34.15 -7.09
CA THR A 275 53.41 -34.09 -6.75
C THR A 275 53.53 -33.97 -5.24
N ALA A 276 54.41 -34.76 -4.64
CA ALA A 276 54.96 -34.48 -3.31
C ALA A 276 55.72 -33.15 -3.37
N GLY A 277 55.19 -32.16 -2.68
CA GLY A 277 55.90 -30.96 -2.26
C GLY A 277 55.34 -30.61 -0.89
N GLU A 278 56.20 -30.67 0.13
CA GLU A 278 55.94 -30.16 1.47
C GLU A 278 55.46 -28.70 1.34
N GLY A 279 54.15 -28.50 1.45
CA GLY A 279 53.50 -27.21 1.38
C GLY A 279 52.32 -27.27 2.33
N GLU A 280 52.23 -26.28 3.21
CA GLU A 280 51.19 -26.11 4.22
C GLU A 280 49.86 -26.67 3.74
N GLN A 281 49.28 -27.60 4.51
CA GLN A 281 47.94 -28.11 4.26
C GLN A 281 47.02 -26.89 4.19
N MET A 282 46.60 -26.50 2.98
CA MET A 282 45.66 -25.40 2.81
C MET A 282 44.47 -25.69 3.70
N SER A 283 44.12 -24.73 4.55
CA SER A 283 42.96 -24.87 5.42
C SER A 283 41.74 -25.15 4.55
N GLU A 284 40.87 -26.07 4.96
CA GLU A 284 39.68 -26.47 4.18
C GLU A 284 38.80 -25.25 3.84
N LYS A 285 38.85 -24.21 4.68
CA LYS A 285 38.28 -22.88 4.44
C LYS A 285 38.87 -22.18 3.22
N GLU A 286 40.20 -22.14 3.11
CA GLU A 286 40.91 -21.47 2.00
C GLU A 286 40.67 -22.19 0.67
N ALA A 287 40.61 -23.53 0.70
CA ALA A 287 40.26 -24.32 -0.47
C ALA A 287 38.82 -24.04 -0.96
N ALA A 288 37.85 -23.95 -0.03
CA ALA A 288 36.46 -23.63 -0.37
C ALA A 288 36.31 -22.19 -0.89
N ALA A 289 37.06 -21.23 -0.33
CA ALA A 289 37.10 -19.85 -0.84
C ALA A 289 37.65 -19.79 -2.27
N ALA A 290 38.81 -20.43 -2.51
CA ALA A 290 39.46 -20.45 -3.82
C ALA A 290 38.57 -21.09 -4.89
N GLU A 291 37.86 -22.18 -4.54
CA GLU A 291 36.91 -22.83 -5.44
C GLU A 291 35.75 -21.91 -5.80
N LEU A 292 35.13 -21.23 -4.82
CA LEU A 292 34.03 -20.30 -5.10
C LEU A 292 34.50 -19.10 -5.94
N HIS A 293 35.66 -18.54 -5.64
CA HIS A 293 36.24 -17.41 -6.41
C HIS A 293 36.50 -17.81 -7.85
N GLY A 294 37.17 -18.95 -8.07
CA GLY A 294 37.45 -19.46 -9.41
C GLY A 294 36.18 -19.72 -10.20
N LEU A 295 35.19 -20.37 -9.58
CA LEU A 295 33.92 -20.68 -10.23
C LEU A 295 33.11 -19.42 -10.58
N VAL A 296 33.09 -18.41 -9.72
CA VAL A 296 32.42 -17.12 -10.02
C VAL A 296 33.16 -16.37 -11.14
N GLU A 297 34.49 -16.37 -11.14
CA GLU A 297 35.30 -15.76 -12.20
C GLU A 297 35.07 -16.45 -13.55
N ASP A 298 35.05 -17.79 -13.57
CA ASP A 298 34.74 -18.58 -14.77
C ASP A 298 33.31 -18.30 -15.29
N LEU A 299 32.33 -18.17 -14.40
CA LEU A 299 30.96 -17.81 -14.77
C LEU A 299 30.86 -16.39 -15.34
N PHE A 300 31.57 -15.42 -14.77
CA PHE A 300 31.64 -14.06 -15.30
C PHE A 300 32.34 -14.01 -16.67
N ASN A 301 33.47 -14.70 -16.80
CA ASN A 301 34.21 -14.79 -18.06
C ASN A 301 33.38 -15.49 -19.14
N ALA A 302 32.66 -16.54 -18.78
CA ALA A 302 31.75 -17.23 -19.68
C ALA A 302 30.60 -16.30 -20.11
N LEU A 303 30.01 -15.53 -19.20
CA LEU A 303 28.98 -14.54 -19.53
C LEU A 303 29.52 -13.50 -20.53
N LEU A 304 30.66 -12.88 -20.22
CA LEU A 304 31.31 -11.87 -21.07
C LEU A 304 31.72 -12.42 -22.45
N GLY A 305 32.23 -13.66 -22.50
CA GLY A 305 32.58 -14.34 -23.75
C GLY A 305 31.37 -14.84 -24.56
N GLY A 306 30.23 -15.05 -23.90
CA GLY A 306 28.98 -15.54 -24.49
C GLY A 306 28.07 -14.47 -25.10
N LEU A 307 28.36 -13.18 -24.90
CA LEU A 307 27.53 -12.06 -25.38
C LEU A 307 27.29 -12.00 -26.91
N GLY A 308 28.00 -12.83 -27.70
CA GLY A 308 27.83 -12.91 -29.16
C GLY A 308 27.01 -14.10 -29.69
N SER A 309 26.67 -15.11 -28.86
CA SER A 309 25.98 -16.32 -29.31
C SER A 309 24.82 -16.66 -28.39
N GLY A 310 23.58 -16.61 -28.91
CA GLY A 310 22.33 -16.80 -28.16
C GLY A 310 22.10 -18.20 -27.55
N GLY A 311 23.13 -19.01 -27.38
CA GLY A 311 23.12 -20.27 -26.63
C GLY A 311 24.01 -20.12 -25.40
N GLY A 312 23.38 -20.10 -24.22
CA GLY A 312 23.96 -19.65 -22.95
C GLY A 312 25.38 -20.12 -22.63
N SER A 313 26.11 -19.24 -21.96
CA SER A 313 27.45 -19.44 -21.42
C SER A 313 27.44 -20.41 -20.23
N TYR A 314 27.37 -21.71 -20.53
CA TYR A 314 27.49 -22.76 -19.52
C TYR A 314 28.97 -23.05 -19.24
N VAL A 315 29.33 -23.05 -17.95
CA VAL A 315 30.60 -23.56 -17.43
C VAL A 315 30.43 -25.03 -17.05
N MET A 316 31.41 -25.85 -17.39
CA MET A 316 31.46 -27.27 -17.01
C MET A 316 32.03 -27.39 -15.60
N LEU A 317 31.30 -28.06 -14.72
CA LEU A 317 31.74 -28.39 -13.37
C LEU A 317 32.52 -29.71 -13.39
N GLU A 318 33.64 -29.75 -12.66
CA GLU A 318 34.44 -30.98 -12.50
C GLU A 318 33.79 -31.96 -11.53
N ARG A 319 33.08 -31.44 -10.53
CA ARG A 319 32.38 -32.20 -9.47
C ARG A 319 31.13 -31.45 -9.00
N ASP A 320 30.26 -32.16 -8.29
CA ASP A 320 29.12 -31.57 -7.60
C ASP A 320 29.56 -30.94 -6.28
N SER A 321 29.91 -29.64 -6.31
CA SER A 321 30.39 -28.90 -5.15
C SER A 321 29.31 -28.06 -4.44
N ALA A 322 29.50 -27.85 -3.14
CA ALA A 322 28.71 -26.99 -2.28
C ALA A 322 28.67 -25.55 -2.81
N ALA A 323 29.76 -25.05 -3.39
CA ALA A 323 29.82 -23.74 -4.04
C ALA A 323 28.79 -23.62 -5.19
N ALA A 324 28.75 -24.61 -6.08
CA ALA A 324 27.78 -24.63 -7.19
C ALA A 324 26.33 -24.73 -6.67
N ARG A 325 26.07 -25.59 -5.68
CA ARG A 325 24.73 -25.72 -5.06
C ARG A 325 24.30 -24.43 -4.37
N PHE A 326 25.21 -23.77 -3.67
CA PHE A 326 24.95 -22.49 -2.99
C PHE A 326 24.57 -21.40 -3.98
N LEU A 327 25.28 -21.25 -5.11
CA LEU A 327 24.96 -20.26 -6.13
C LEU A 327 23.59 -20.49 -6.79
N VAL A 328 23.18 -21.75 -6.95
CA VAL A 328 21.86 -22.09 -7.47
C VAL A 328 20.76 -21.82 -6.44
N ARG A 329 20.98 -22.19 -5.17
CA ARG A 329 20.05 -21.91 -4.06
C ARG A 329 19.83 -20.41 -3.86
N SER A 330 20.90 -19.62 -3.91
CA SER A 330 20.87 -18.16 -3.81
C SER A 330 20.34 -17.47 -5.07
N ARG A 331 19.94 -18.23 -6.10
CA ARG A 331 19.37 -17.73 -7.37
C ARG A 331 20.32 -16.85 -8.18
N ILE A 332 21.63 -17.00 -7.96
CA ILE A 332 22.67 -16.29 -8.71
C ILE A 332 23.04 -17.07 -9.98
N ALA A 333 22.94 -18.40 -9.92
CA ALA A 333 23.21 -19.30 -11.04
C ALA A 333 22.08 -20.32 -11.27
N VAL A 334 22.08 -20.98 -12.43
CA VAL A 334 21.07 -21.98 -12.80
C VAL A 334 21.75 -23.17 -13.51
N PHE A 335 21.43 -24.39 -13.08
CA PHE A 335 21.87 -25.60 -13.78
C PHE A 335 21.22 -25.77 -15.16
N HIS A 336 21.90 -26.44 -16.07
CA HIS A 336 21.29 -26.82 -17.34
C HIS A 336 20.17 -27.84 -17.11
N PRO A 337 18.97 -27.69 -17.72
CA PRO A 337 17.82 -28.55 -17.45
C PRO A 337 18.02 -30.05 -17.73
N LYS A 338 19.01 -30.38 -18.57
CA LYS A 338 19.35 -31.77 -18.96
C LYS A 338 20.69 -32.26 -18.42
N ASP A 339 21.51 -31.37 -17.86
CA ASP A 339 22.90 -31.67 -17.53
C ASP A 339 23.29 -30.96 -16.23
N ALA A 340 23.38 -31.73 -15.14
CA ALA A 340 23.68 -31.19 -13.81
C ALA A 340 25.14 -30.72 -13.67
N MET A 341 26.02 -31.06 -14.63
CA MET A 341 27.41 -30.62 -14.63
C MET A 341 27.61 -29.30 -15.37
N LYS A 342 26.53 -28.67 -15.87
CA LYS A 342 26.58 -27.38 -16.56
C LYS A 342 25.89 -26.31 -15.74
N LEU A 343 26.63 -25.25 -15.44
CA LEU A 343 26.15 -24.12 -14.66
C LEU A 343 26.24 -22.83 -15.48
N ARG A 344 25.21 -21.98 -15.40
CA ARG A 344 25.24 -20.64 -16.01
C ARG A 344 24.90 -19.57 -14.98
N LEU A 345 25.49 -18.38 -15.13
CA LEU A 345 25.13 -17.21 -14.34
C LEU A 345 23.79 -16.63 -14.82
N VAL A 346 22.97 -16.13 -13.90
CA VAL A 346 21.81 -15.32 -14.25
C VAL A 346 22.32 -13.97 -14.76
N ASP A 347 21.85 -13.57 -15.94
CA ASP A 347 22.21 -12.30 -16.53
C ASP A 347 21.40 -11.17 -15.89
N PHE A 348 22.04 -10.43 -14.97
CA PHE A 348 21.47 -9.24 -14.32
C PHE A 348 21.62 -7.96 -15.14
N GLY A 349 22.41 -7.98 -16.23
CA GLY A 349 22.73 -6.81 -17.05
C GLY A 349 21.77 -6.60 -18.21
N ARG A 350 21.11 -7.66 -18.69
CA ARG A 350 20.19 -7.57 -19.83
C ARG A 350 18.85 -6.92 -19.45
N THR A 351 18.70 -5.64 -19.75
CA THR A 351 17.42 -4.94 -19.73
C THR A 351 16.70 -5.07 -21.08
N VAL A 352 15.37 -5.08 -21.08
CA VAL A 352 14.53 -5.33 -22.28
C VAL A 352 14.61 -4.21 -23.34
N ASP A 353 15.23 -3.08 -23.02
CA ASP A 353 15.29 -1.88 -23.87
C ASP A 353 16.63 -1.67 -24.63
N GLU A 354 17.51 -2.68 -24.69
CA GLU A 354 18.70 -2.68 -25.58
C GLU A 354 18.62 -3.73 -26.71
#